data_AF-A0A2Y9AIU2-F1
#
_entry.id   AF-A0A2Y9AIU2-F1
#
_cell.length_a   1.000
_cell.length_b   1.000
_cell.length_c   1.000
_cell.angle_alpha   90.00
_cell.angle_beta   90.00
_cell.angle_gamma   90.00
#
_symmetry.space_group_name_H-M   'P 1'
#
loop_
_entity.id
_entity.type
_entity.pdbx_description
1 polymer ?
#
loop_
_entity_poly.entity_id
_entity_poly.type
_entity_poly.pdbx_seq_one_letter_code
_entity_poly.pdbx_strand_id
1 'polypeptide(L)'
;MIDETPPDGAPGGALPFLGRYTVVLVATVMALTLLGWVLHRVGVALPPGAAAILPPIAGALHVGQHWGRTRGQAPDGRTAWRWALVAGLLYAVLLIVLALPLLGAIAPEFLPVLVMLLGGTTLIAILINRFLLSMGARSGVAQTKGR
;
A
#
# COMPACT_ATOMS: atom_id res chain seq x y z
N MET A 1 -1.76 -10.35 -44.43
CA MET A 1 -0.93 -10.96 -43.38
C MET A 1 -0.71 -9.86 -42.36
N ILE A 2 -1.55 -9.83 -41.32
CA ILE A 2 -1.49 -8.81 -40.28
C ILE A 2 -0.36 -9.24 -39.36
N ASP A 3 0.65 -8.39 -39.26
CA ASP A 3 1.80 -8.58 -38.39
C ASP A 3 1.34 -8.32 -36.95
N GLU A 4 0.84 -9.38 -36.29
CA GLU A 4 0.53 -9.39 -34.86
C GLU A 4 1.82 -9.66 -34.06
N THR A 5 2.83 -8.82 -34.20
CA THR A 5 3.90 -8.77 -33.20
C THR A 5 3.38 -7.93 -32.03
N PRO A 6 3.00 -8.52 -30.88
CA PRO A 6 2.75 -7.74 -29.67
C PRO A 6 4.02 -6.92 -29.36
N PRO A 7 3.89 -5.66 -28.94
CA PRO A 7 5.06 -4.83 -28.65
C PRO A 7 5.94 -5.51 -27.60
N ASP A 8 7.12 -5.94 -28.05
CA ASP A 8 8.25 -6.39 -27.24
C ASP A 8 8.59 -5.29 -26.23
N GLY A 9 8.15 -5.45 -24.98
CA GLY A 9 8.41 -4.43 -23.96
C GLY A 9 7.82 -4.66 -22.56
N ALA A 10 7.11 -5.76 -22.31
CA ALA A 10 6.72 -6.10 -20.94
C ALA A 10 7.71 -7.13 -20.37
N PRO A 11 8.61 -6.77 -19.43
CA PRO A 11 9.16 -7.79 -18.55
C PRO A 11 8.00 -8.45 -17.81
N GLY A 12 7.58 -9.60 -18.34
CA GLY A 12 6.54 -10.45 -17.78
C GLY A 12 6.96 -10.90 -16.40
N GLY A 13 6.53 -10.17 -15.38
CA GLY A 13 6.77 -10.52 -13.97
C GLY A 13 7.01 -9.32 -13.05
N ALA A 14 7.54 -8.20 -13.57
CA ALA A 14 7.84 -7.05 -12.72
C ALA A 14 6.58 -6.22 -12.45
N LEU A 15 6.07 -6.25 -11.22
CA LEU A 15 5.05 -5.29 -10.77
C LEU A 15 5.69 -3.90 -10.68
N PRO A 16 5.34 -2.97 -11.57
CA PRO A 16 6.06 -1.72 -11.67
C PRO A 16 5.85 -0.86 -10.42
N PHE A 17 6.92 -0.16 -10.03
CA PHE A 17 6.95 0.76 -8.90
C PHE A 17 6.70 0.14 -7.52
N LEU A 18 6.78 -1.19 -7.39
CA LEU A 18 6.61 -1.86 -6.09
C LEU A 18 7.70 -1.43 -5.08
N GLY A 19 8.95 -1.26 -5.52
CA GLY A 19 10.01 -0.72 -4.66
C GLY A 19 9.69 0.69 -4.14
N ARG A 20 9.06 1.53 -4.97
CA ARG A 20 8.62 2.88 -4.57
C ARG A 20 7.50 2.81 -3.54
N TYR A 21 6.56 1.89 -3.72
CA TYR A 21 5.51 1.62 -2.72
C TYR A 21 6.13 1.20 -1.39
N THR A 22 7.06 0.24 -1.38
CA THR A 22 7.70 -0.25 -0.15
C THR A 22 8.43 0.87 0.58
N VAL A 23 9.18 1.72 -0.12
CA VAL A 23 9.88 2.85 0.49
C VAL A 23 8.89 3.83 1.14
N VAL A 24 7.82 4.20 0.44
CA VAL A 24 6.80 5.10 1.01
C VAL A 24 6.07 4.46 2.18
N LEU A 25 5.76 3.17 2.08
CA LEU A 25 5.10 2.42 3.12
C LEU A 25 5.93 2.43 4.41
N VAL A 26 7.21 2.05 4.33
CA VAL A 26 8.14 2.04 5.47
C VAL A 26 8.34 3.46 6.01
N ALA A 27 8.55 4.45 5.14
CA ALA A 27 8.71 5.84 5.56
C ALA A 27 7.48 6.37 6.30
N THR A 28 6.28 6.02 5.84
CA THR A 28 5.02 6.43 6.48
C THR A 28 4.84 5.75 7.83
N VAL A 29 5.15 4.45 7.94
CA VAL A 29 5.15 3.75 9.23
C VAL A 29 6.13 4.40 10.21
N MET A 30 7.37 4.64 9.79
CA MET A 30 8.38 5.29 10.64
C MET A 30 7.92 6.69 11.10
N ALA A 31 7.33 7.48 10.20
CA ALA A 31 6.80 8.79 10.52
C ALA A 31 5.63 8.72 11.53
N LEU A 32 4.72 7.75 11.37
CA LEU A 32 3.60 7.55 12.29
C LEU A 32 4.06 7.01 13.65
N THR A 33 5.05 6.14 13.69
CA THR A 33 5.66 5.66 14.94
C THR A 33 6.31 6.82 15.70
N LEU A 34 7.08 7.66 15.00
CA LEU A 34 7.69 8.85 15.60
C LEU A 34 6.62 9.85 16.08
N LEU A 35 5.59 10.09 15.26
CA LEU A 35 4.48 10.96 15.62
C LEU A 35 3.73 10.41 16.85
N GLY A 36 3.43 9.12 16.88
CA GLY A 36 2.79 8.46 18.02
C GLY A 36 3.61 8.61 19.30
N TRP A 37 4.93 8.47 19.21
CA TRP A 37 5.83 8.70 20.34
C TRP A 37 5.79 10.14 20.85
N VAL A 38 5.79 11.14 19.94
CA VAL A 38 5.67 12.57 20.31
C VAL A 38 4.31 12.86 20.94
N LEU A 39 3.22 12.39 20.33
CA LEU A 39 1.87 12.61 20.83
C LEU A 39 1.66 11.99 22.22
N HIS A 40 2.26 10.82 22.45
CA HIS A 40 2.22 10.18 23.76
C HIS A 40 2.85 11.06 24.86
N ARG A 41 3.89 11.84 24.55
CA ARG A 41 4.49 12.79 25.52
C ARG A 41 3.56 13.91 25.95
N VAL A 42 2.61 14.28 25.11
CA VAL A 42 1.61 15.34 25.39
C VAL A 42 0.25 14.77 25.80
N GLY A 43 0.18 13.48 26.12
CA GLY A 43 -1.05 12.81 26.56
C GLY A 43 -2.08 12.57 25.45
N VAL A 44 -1.70 12.71 24.18
CA VAL A 44 -2.58 12.47 23.03
C VAL A 44 -2.30 11.07 22.48
N ALA A 45 -3.35 10.27 22.32
CA ALA A 45 -3.25 8.95 21.69
C ALA A 45 -3.59 9.05 20.20
N LEU A 46 -2.73 8.49 19.35
CA LEU A 46 -3.06 8.30 17.94
C LEU A 46 -4.07 7.14 17.83
N PRO A 47 -5.23 7.31 17.17
CA PRO A 47 -6.17 6.22 16.98
C PRO A 47 -5.50 5.02 16.28
N PRO A 48 -5.50 3.80 16.87
CA PRO A 48 -4.78 2.65 16.33
C PRO A 48 -5.20 2.28 14.90
N GLY A 49 -6.49 2.41 14.59
CA GLY A 49 -7.02 2.15 13.25
C GLY A 49 -6.50 3.14 12.20
N ALA A 50 -6.32 4.41 12.55
CA ALA A 50 -5.75 5.41 11.64
C ALA A 50 -4.28 5.11 11.38
N ALA A 51 -3.51 4.75 12.42
CA ALA A 51 -2.11 4.37 12.32
C ALA A 51 -1.89 3.20 11.34
N ALA A 52 -2.79 2.22 11.35
CA ALA A 52 -2.74 1.06 10.47
C ALA A 52 -3.13 1.41 9.01
N ILE A 53 -4.11 2.27 8.79
CA ILE A 53 -4.65 2.48 7.45
C ILE A 53 -3.88 3.56 6.66
N LEU A 54 -3.25 4.52 7.34
CA LEU A 54 -2.53 5.62 6.68
C LEU A 54 -1.34 5.16 5.79
N PRO A 55 -0.49 4.19 6.17
CA PRO A 55 0.60 3.72 5.33
C PRO A 55 0.18 3.21 3.94
N PRO A 56 -0.79 2.27 3.80
CA PRO A 56 -1.22 1.83 2.48
C PRO A 56 -1.89 2.96 1.67
N ILE A 57 -2.60 3.89 2.32
CA ILE A 57 -3.17 5.08 1.66
C ILE A 57 -2.07 5.91 1.00
N ALA A 58 -1.06 6.31 1.78
CA ALA A 58 0.04 7.14 1.31
C ALA A 58 0.82 6.45 0.18
N GLY A 59 1.14 5.16 0.36
CA GLY A 59 1.86 4.36 -0.62
C GLY A 59 1.11 4.25 -1.95
N ALA A 60 -0.16 3.84 -1.92
CA ALA A 60 -0.95 3.64 -3.12
C ALA A 60 -1.23 4.94 -3.88
N LEU A 61 -1.52 6.03 -3.18
CA LEU A 61 -1.78 7.32 -3.81
C LEU A 61 -0.52 7.86 -4.51
N HIS A 62 0.64 7.81 -3.83
CA HIS A 62 1.90 8.30 -4.39
C HIS A 62 2.35 7.50 -5.61
N VAL A 63 2.22 6.17 -5.55
CA VAL A 63 2.53 5.30 -6.68
C VAL A 63 1.52 5.48 -7.80
N GLY A 64 0.24 5.62 -7.50
CA GLY A 64 -0.81 5.93 -8.48
C GLY A 64 -0.48 7.22 -9.24
N GLN A 65 -0.21 8.31 -8.54
CA GLN A 65 0.15 9.59 -9.16
C GLN A 65 1.39 9.48 -10.06
N HIS A 66 2.39 8.73 -9.62
CA HIS A 66 3.58 8.49 -10.43
C HIS A 66 3.28 7.65 -11.67
N TRP A 67 2.45 6.61 -11.54
CA TRP A 67 1.97 5.81 -12.66
C TRP A 67 1.29 6.69 -13.71
N GLY A 68 0.35 7.54 -13.29
CA GLY A 68 -0.36 8.44 -14.20
C GLY A 68 0.57 9.39 -14.94
N ARG A 69 1.53 10.00 -14.23
CA ARG A 69 2.51 10.92 -14.83
C ARG A 69 3.47 10.24 -15.81
N THR A 70 3.88 9.01 -15.53
CA THR A 70 4.88 8.28 -16.34
C THR A 70 4.26 7.55 -17.52
N ARG A 71 3.04 7.02 -17.38
CA ARG A 71 2.38 6.21 -18.42
C ARG A 71 1.25 6.93 -19.15
N GLY A 72 0.81 8.09 -18.68
CA GLY A 72 -0.28 8.85 -19.30
C GLY A 72 -1.66 8.19 -19.17
N GLN A 73 -1.79 7.08 -18.44
CA GLN A 73 -3.03 6.32 -18.30
C GLN A 73 -3.15 5.64 -16.93
N ALA A 74 -4.39 5.28 -16.56
CA ALA A 74 -4.66 4.45 -15.39
C ALA A 74 -4.31 2.98 -15.66
N PRO A 75 -3.94 2.18 -14.64
CA PRO A 75 -3.78 0.73 -14.80
C PRO A 75 -5.11 0.09 -15.20
N ASP A 76 -5.04 -0.94 -16.04
CA ASP A 76 -6.20 -1.79 -16.34
C ASP A 76 -6.67 -2.53 -15.08
N GLY A 77 -7.92 -2.99 -15.07
CA GLY A 77 -8.53 -3.61 -13.90
C GLY A 77 -7.77 -4.84 -13.39
N ARG A 78 -7.22 -5.66 -14.28
CA ARG A 78 -6.48 -6.87 -13.92
C ARG A 78 -5.13 -6.52 -13.30
N THR A 79 -4.39 -5.57 -13.88
CA THR A 79 -3.13 -5.10 -13.29
C THR A 79 -3.35 -4.40 -11.97
N ALA A 80 -4.40 -3.58 -11.83
CA ALA A 80 -4.72 -2.91 -10.58
C ALA A 80 -4.98 -3.90 -9.44
N TRP A 81 -5.71 -4.99 -9.72
CA TRP A 81 -5.94 -6.08 -8.75
C TRP A 81 -4.65 -6.83 -8.39
N ARG A 82 -3.86 -7.25 -9.38
CA ARG A 82 -2.59 -7.94 -9.13
C ARG A 82 -1.65 -7.08 -8.28
N TRP A 83 -1.55 -5.79 -8.60
CA TRP A 83 -0.73 -4.85 -7.86
C TRP A 83 -1.24 -4.69 -6.42
N ALA A 84 -2.55 -4.51 -6.24
CA ALA A 84 -3.17 -4.35 -4.93
C ALA A 84 -2.98 -5.57 -4.03
N LEU A 85 -3.08 -6.79 -4.58
CA LEU A 85 -2.85 -8.03 -3.85
C LEU A 85 -1.41 -8.11 -3.34
N VAL A 86 -0.42 -7.83 -4.20
CA VAL A 86 0.99 -7.88 -3.79
C VAL A 86 1.34 -6.75 -2.82
N ALA A 87 0.84 -5.54 -3.05
CA ALA A 87 1.01 -4.42 -2.13
C ALA A 87 0.36 -4.69 -0.76
N GLY A 88 -0.80 -5.35 -0.75
CA GLY A 88 -1.48 -5.80 0.46
C GLY A 88 -0.72 -6.91 1.20
N LEU A 89 -0.17 -7.88 0.46
CA LEU A 89 0.66 -8.93 1.04
C LEU A 89 1.94 -8.36 1.66
N LEU A 90 2.62 -7.42 0.97
CA LEU A 90 3.77 -6.71 1.53
C LEU A 90 3.42 -5.97 2.82
N TYR A 91 2.26 -5.32 2.84
CA TYR A 91 1.77 -4.65 4.03
C TYR A 91 1.46 -5.64 5.17
N ALA A 92 0.85 -6.79 4.87
CA ALA A 92 0.63 -7.85 5.85
C ALA A 92 1.94 -8.38 6.45
N VAL A 93 2.95 -8.62 5.60
CA VAL A 93 4.29 -9.02 6.05
C VAL A 93 4.88 -7.97 6.97
N LEU A 94 4.76 -6.68 6.62
CA LEU A 94 5.22 -5.58 7.47
C LEU A 94 4.51 -5.59 8.84
N LEU A 95 3.19 -5.76 8.87
CA LEU A 95 2.43 -5.86 10.12
C LEU A 95 2.88 -7.06 10.97
N ILE A 96 3.11 -8.21 10.36
CA ILE A 96 3.62 -9.39 11.06
C ILE A 96 4.98 -9.09 11.67
N VAL A 97 5.91 -8.53 10.90
CA VAL A 97 7.26 -8.16 11.38
C VAL A 97 7.19 -7.18 12.55
N LEU A 98 6.30 -6.19 12.49
CA LEU A 98 6.08 -5.25 13.59
C LEU A 98 5.43 -5.89 14.82
N ALA A 99 4.62 -6.93 14.63
CA ALA A 99 3.97 -7.65 15.72
C ALA A 99 4.88 -8.70 16.39
N LEU A 100 5.92 -9.19 15.72
CA LEU A 100 6.81 -10.25 16.24
C LEU A 100 7.34 -10.00 17.66
N PRO A 101 7.84 -8.80 18.03
CA PRO A 101 8.35 -8.54 19.38
C PRO A 101 7.26 -8.63 20.47
N LEU A 102 6.00 -8.48 20.09
CA LEU A 102 4.86 -8.48 21.01
C LEU A 102 4.26 -9.88 21.19
N LEU A 103 4.52 -10.82 20.28
CA LEU A 103 3.88 -12.15 20.30
C LEU A 103 4.14 -12.92 21.59
N GLY A 104 5.32 -12.80 22.19
CA GLY A 104 5.66 -13.49 23.45
C GLY A 104 4.87 -12.99 24.66
N ALA A 105 4.25 -11.81 24.57
CA ALA A 105 3.44 -11.21 25.63
C ALA A 105 1.93 -11.43 25.44
N ILE A 106 1.51 -12.04 24.33
CA ILE A 106 0.10 -12.25 23.99
C ILE A 106 -0.33 -13.63 24.51
N ALA A 107 -1.39 -13.66 25.32
CA ALA A 107 -1.94 -14.93 25.78
C ALA A 107 -2.55 -15.72 24.60
N PRO A 108 -2.37 -17.06 24.53
CA PRO A 108 -2.76 -17.88 23.38
C PRO A 108 -4.22 -17.73 22.95
N GLU A 109 -5.12 -17.47 23.91
CA GLU A 109 -6.56 -17.23 23.68
C GLU A 109 -6.85 -16.00 22.81
N PHE A 110 -5.92 -15.05 22.71
CA PHE A 110 -6.05 -13.87 21.85
C PHE A 110 -5.50 -14.07 20.43
N LEU A 111 -4.83 -15.19 20.14
CA LEU A 111 -4.30 -15.48 18.79
C LEU A 111 -5.38 -15.45 17.70
N PRO A 112 -6.59 -16.01 17.88
CA PRO A 112 -7.64 -15.95 16.86
C PRO A 112 -8.07 -14.50 16.56
N VAL A 113 -8.16 -13.66 17.60
CA VAL A 113 -8.52 -12.24 17.47
C VAL A 113 -7.43 -11.49 16.70
N LEU A 114 -6.16 -11.75 17.01
CA LEU A 114 -5.02 -11.16 16.31
C LEU A 114 -5.02 -11.53 14.81
N VAL A 115 -5.25 -12.80 14.50
CA VAL A 115 -5.35 -13.28 13.11
C VAL A 115 -6.52 -12.63 12.37
N MET A 116 -7.68 -12.51 13.02
CA MET A 116 -8.85 -11.84 12.45
C MET A 116 -8.55 -10.36 12.15
N LEU A 117 -7.91 -9.65 13.09
CA LEU A 117 -7.52 -8.25 12.91
C LEU A 117 -6.49 -8.09 11.79
N LEU A 118 -5.48 -8.95 11.73
CA LEU A 118 -4.47 -8.93 10.68
C LEU A 118 -5.10 -9.20 9.30
N GLY A 119 -5.96 -10.21 9.19
CA GLY A 119 -6.67 -10.57 7.97
C GLY A 119 -7.62 -9.46 7.51
N GLY A 120 -8.44 -8.93 8.41
CA GLY A 120 -9.37 -7.84 8.13
C GLY A 120 -8.65 -6.56 7.69
N THR A 121 -7.59 -6.17 8.41
CA THR A 121 -6.79 -4.98 8.05
C THR A 121 -6.08 -5.16 6.72
N THR A 122 -5.57 -6.36 6.43
CA THR A 122 -4.95 -6.68 5.14
C THR A 122 -5.97 -6.61 4.00
N LEU A 123 -7.16 -7.16 4.18
CA LEU A 123 -8.23 -7.09 3.20
C LEU A 123 -8.61 -5.63 2.89
N ILE A 124 -8.78 -4.81 3.93
CA ILE A 124 -9.04 -3.37 3.78
C ILE A 124 -7.90 -2.69 3.03
N ALA A 125 -6.64 -2.99 3.39
CA ALA A 125 -5.47 -2.44 2.71
C ALA A 125 -5.42 -2.80 1.23
N ILE A 126 -5.78 -4.04 0.84
CA ILE A 126 -5.88 -4.47 -0.57
C ILE A 126 -6.92 -3.60 -1.30
N LEU A 127 -8.11 -3.41 -0.72
CA LEU A 127 -9.18 -2.62 -1.33
C LEU A 127 -8.76 -1.15 -1.50
N ILE A 128 -8.13 -0.58 -0.46
CA ILE A 128 -7.58 0.78 -0.47
C ILE A 128 -6.52 0.91 -1.56
N ASN A 129 -5.57 -0.02 -1.62
CA ASN A 129 -4.49 -0.03 -2.60
C ASN A 129 -5.04 -0.05 -4.03
N ARG A 130 -6.03 -0.89 -4.32
CA ARG A 130 -6.69 -0.97 -5.63
C ARG A 130 -7.33 0.36 -6.02
N PHE A 131 -8.13 0.91 -5.10
CA PHE A 131 -8.91 2.12 -5.35
C PHE A 131 -8.00 3.34 -5.54
N LEU A 132 -7.05 3.53 -4.61
CA LEU A 132 -6.17 4.69 -4.61
C LEU A 132 -5.08 4.63 -5.67
N LEU A 133 -4.62 3.45 -6.09
CA LEU A 133 -3.74 3.34 -7.25
C LEU A 133 -4.44 3.89 -8.50
N SER A 134 -5.69 3.49 -8.71
CA SER A 134 -6.49 3.89 -9.87
C SER A 134 -6.85 5.37 -9.83
N MET A 135 -7.26 5.88 -8.66
CA MET A 135 -7.57 7.29 -8.45
C MET A 135 -6.32 8.17 -8.59
N GLY A 136 -5.22 7.77 -7.95
CA GLY A 136 -3.93 8.42 -8.04
C GLY A 136 -3.45 8.52 -9.49
N ALA A 137 -3.57 7.45 -10.27
CA ALA A 137 -3.19 7.47 -11.68
C ALA A 137 -3.99 8.47 -12.50
N ARG A 138 -5.33 8.54 -12.33
CA ARG A 138 -6.15 9.55 -13.01
C ARG A 138 -5.73 10.97 -12.64
N SER A 139 -5.45 11.22 -11.36
CA SER A 139 -4.97 12.53 -10.90
C SER A 139 -3.60 12.89 -11.48
N GLY A 140 -2.70 11.91 -11.63
CA GLY A 140 -1.38 12.09 -12.22
C GLY A 140 -1.46 12.46 -13.71
N VAL A 141 -2.37 11.82 -14.46
CA VAL A 141 -2.63 12.15 -15.88
C VAL A 141 -3.19 13.57 -16.03
N ALA A 142 -4.10 13.97 -15.15
CA ALA A 142 -4.67 15.32 -15.18
C ALA A 142 -3.60 16.40 -14.95
N GLN A 143 -2.67 16.18 -14.01
CA GLN A 143 -1.58 17.11 -13.74
C GLN A 143 -0.62 17.30 -14.92
N THR A 144 -0.38 16.26 -15.72
CA THR A 144 0.47 16.36 -16.92
C THR A 144 -0.20 17.09 -18.09
N LYS A 145 -1.53 17.15 -18.15
CA LYS A 145 -2.26 17.87 -19.22
C LYS A 145 -2.40 19.37 -18.95
N GLY A 146 -2.24 19.80 -17.70
CA GLY A 146 -2.30 21.21 -17.30
C GLY A 146 -0.96 21.95 -17.33
N ARG A 147 0.11 21.29 -17.80
CA ARG A 147 1.44 21.87 -18.03
C ARG A 147 1.73 21.87 -19.51
#